data_AF-A0A945ZQD1-F1
#
_entry.id   AF-A0A945ZQD1-F1
#
_cell.length_a   1.000
_cell.length_b   1.000
_cell.length_c   1.000
_cell.angle_alpha   90.00
_cell.angle_beta   90.00
_cell.angle_gamma   90.00
#
_symmetry.space_group_name_H-M   'P 1'
#
loop_
_entity.id
_entity.type
_entity.pdbx_description
1 polymer ?
#
loop_
_entity_poly.entity_id
_entity_poly.type
_entity_poly.pdbx_seq_one_letter_code
_entity_poly.pdbx_strand_id
1 'polypeptide(L)'
;MKHTLLSLALILCGLGSAYGQTTLDLQLNVIPSSDIATFEVNIFFSVLPDSMGTGNEMGSGWEMYDPQYTFTMLPAGTLTTEYYWEESIPYLSMFAAVICGEDSTILPPINFQSNTPTDIVYVASLDVGCGGDGGGDGEWDCPNLMSNIGDPCQGDWGVIDENCDCVYNAQNCFEGIDTGLLLLYASMECGNPDNLEPWIFCGLAESISAAMAGDEEACADVWAWVE
;
A
#
# COMPACT_ATOMS: atom_id res chain seq x y z
N MET A 1 26.44 4.55 66.31
CA MET A 1 25.73 5.64 65.62
C MET A 1 25.64 5.26 64.15
N LYS A 2 24.43 4.99 63.65
CA LYS A 2 24.16 4.53 62.29
C LYS A 2 24.27 5.73 61.35
N HIS A 3 25.22 5.72 60.41
CA HIS A 3 25.27 6.67 59.31
C HIS A 3 24.34 6.17 58.20
N THR A 4 23.19 6.81 58.07
CA THR A 4 22.28 6.69 56.93
C THR A 4 22.94 7.39 55.73
N LEU A 5 23.47 6.60 54.79
CA LEU A 5 23.82 7.06 53.46
C LEU A 5 22.50 7.30 52.70
N LEU A 6 22.14 8.57 52.52
CA LEU A 6 21.12 8.99 51.57
C LEU A 6 21.70 8.74 50.16
N SER A 7 21.32 7.64 49.53
CA SER A 7 21.58 7.43 48.11
C SER A 7 20.63 8.33 47.34
N LEU A 8 21.15 9.45 46.83
CA LEU A 8 20.43 10.30 45.89
C LEU A 8 20.40 9.54 44.56
N ALA A 9 19.32 8.78 44.34
CA ALA A 9 19.05 8.17 43.04
C ALA A 9 18.87 9.31 42.04
N LEU A 10 19.90 9.54 41.22
CA LEU A 10 19.80 10.36 40.04
C LEU A 10 18.86 9.60 39.08
N ILE A 11 17.56 9.90 39.18
CA ILE A 11 16.60 9.53 38.15
C ILE A 11 17.00 10.38 36.93
N LEU A 12 17.89 9.84 36.09
CA LEU A 12 17.81 10.16 34.68
C LEU A 12 16.42 9.70 34.27
N CYS A 13 15.48 10.65 34.17
CA CYS A 13 14.40 10.50 33.22
C CYS A 13 15.09 10.35 31.87
N GLY A 14 15.41 9.10 31.50
CA GLY A 14 15.57 8.76 30.10
C GLY A 14 14.33 9.30 29.44
N LEU A 15 14.53 10.24 28.52
CA LEU A 15 13.54 10.55 27.49
C LEU A 15 13.23 9.20 26.84
N GLY A 16 12.19 8.52 27.31
CA GLY A 16 11.64 7.37 26.63
C GLY A 16 11.15 7.93 25.31
N SER A 17 11.89 7.69 24.24
CA SER A 17 11.33 7.73 22.90
C SER A 17 10.08 6.87 22.98
N ALA A 18 8.91 7.45 22.72
CA ALA A 18 7.71 6.67 22.54
C ALA A 18 7.91 5.87 21.25
N TYR A 19 8.54 4.71 21.34
CA TYR A 19 8.60 3.74 20.26
C TYR A 19 7.19 3.14 20.17
N GLY A 20 6.30 3.80 19.43
CA GLY A 20 4.99 3.23 19.14
C GLY A 20 5.16 2.01 18.23
N GLN A 21 4.21 1.08 18.26
CA GLN A 21 4.32 -0.21 17.55
C GLN A 21 3.37 -0.28 16.35
N THR A 22 3.56 -1.26 15.47
CA THR A 22 2.61 -1.58 14.40
C THR A 22 2.29 -3.06 14.41
N THR A 23 1.02 -3.42 14.34
CA THR A 23 0.55 -4.79 14.08
C THR A 23 -0.28 -4.88 12.82
N LEU A 24 -0.21 -6.01 12.13
CA LEU A 24 -1.11 -6.36 11.04
C LEU A 24 -1.70 -7.74 11.29
N ASP A 25 -3.02 -7.79 11.50
CA ASP A 25 -3.81 -9.02 11.51
C ASP A 25 -4.22 -9.37 10.09
N LEU A 26 -3.62 -10.41 9.52
CA LEU A 26 -3.89 -10.88 8.16
C LEU A 26 -4.66 -12.20 8.17
N GLN A 27 -5.76 -12.24 7.44
CA GLN A 27 -6.53 -13.44 7.15
C GLN A 27 -6.40 -13.82 5.68
N LEU A 28 -5.84 -14.98 5.38
CA LEU A 28 -5.85 -15.57 4.03
C LEU A 28 -7.03 -16.53 3.90
N ASN A 29 -7.96 -16.27 2.99
CA ASN A 29 -9.05 -17.20 2.69
C ASN A 29 -8.74 -17.96 1.40
N VAL A 30 -8.79 -19.28 1.47
CA VAL A 30 -8.54 -20.10 0.30
C VAL A 30 -9.81 -20.19 -0.54
N ILE A 31 -9.69 -19.79 -1.80
CA ILE A 31 -10.67 -20.08 -2.85
C ILE A 31 -10.54 -21.58 -3.16
N PRO A 32 -11.57 -22.40 -2.88
CA PRO A 32 -11.45 -23.84 -3.02
C PRO A 32 -11.16 -24.28 -4.45
N SER A 33 -10.22 -25.21 -4.63
CA SER A 33 -9.90 -25.78 -5.93
C SER A 33 -9.83 -27.30 -5.85
N SER A 34 -10.42 -28.00 -6.82
CA SER A 34 -10.35 -29.47 -6.91
C SER A 34 -9.07 -29.97 -7.55
N ASP A 35 -8.33 -29.10 -8.22
CA ASP A 35 -7.31 -29.50 -9.19
C ASP A 35 -5.90 -29.49 -8.59
N ILE A 36 -5.73 -28.85 -7.44
CA ILE A 36 -4.44 -28.68 -6.77
C ILE A 36 -4.52 -29.18 -5.34
N ALA A 37 -3.51 -29.97 -4.93
CA ALA A 37 -3.45 -30.55 -3.59
C ALA A 37 -2.93 -29.57 -2.53
N THR A 38 -2.04 -28.65 -2.92
CA THR A 38 -1.48 -27.56 -2.11
C THR A 38 -0.91 -26.48 -3.03
N PHE A 39 -0.85 -25.24 -2.58
CA PHE A 39 -0.22 -24.14 -3.30
C PHE A 39 0.57 -23.24 -2.36
N GLU A 40 1.42 -22.35 -2.89
CA GLU A 40 2.22 -21.44 -2.09
C GLU A 40 1.72 -20.00 -2.20
N VAL A 41 1.81 -19.24 -1.11
CA VAL A 41 1.54 -17.81 -1.07
C VAL A 41 2.77 -17.12 -0.50
N ASN A 42 3.36 -16.23 -1.30
CA ASN A 42 4.48 -15.39 -0.91
C ASN A 42 3.97 -14.00 -0.55
N ILE A 43 4.35 -13.50 0.62
CA ILE A 43 3.97 -12.18 1.12
C ILE A 43 5.21 -11.33 1.31
N PHE A 44 5.13 -10.09 0.88
CA PHE A 44 6.18 -9.10 1.00
C PHE A 44 5.61 -7.73 1.37
N PHE A 45 6.36 -7.00 2.18
CA PHE A 45 5.98 -5.69 2.67
C PHE A 45 6.95 -4.64 2.13
N SER A 46 6.41 -3.57 1.57
CA SER A 46 7.13 -2.35 1.31
C SER A 46 6.75 -1.34 2.38
N VAL A 47 7.72 -1.00 3.20
CA VAL A 47 7.65 0.12 4.14
C VAL A 47 8.27 1.31 3.43
N LEU A 48 7.49 2.36 3.21
CA LEU A 48 8.04 3.59 2.61
C LEU A 48 9.20 4.07 3.50
N PRO A 49 10.31 4.55 2.91
CA PRO A 49 11.43 5.05 3.68
C PRO A 49 10.94 6.16 4.61
N ASP A 50 11.26 6.00 5.89
CA ASP A 50 10.96 6.99 6.90
C ASP A 50 11.63 8.33 6.57
N SER A 51 11.12 9.44 7.15
CA SER A 51 11.70 10.78 6.92
C SER A 51 13.14 10.96 7.45
N MET A 52 13.73 9.93 8.06
CA MET A 52 15.14 9.90 8.44
C MET A 52 16.04 9.12 7.46
N GLY A 53 15.51 8.63 6.33
CA GLY A 53 16.33 7.99 5.29
C GLY A 53 17.07 6.75 5.79
N THR A 54 16.52 6.03 6.77
CA THR A 54 17.05 4.73 7.20
C THR A 54 16.25 3.56 6.67
N GLY A 55 15.19 3.85 5.88
CA GLY A 55 14.60 2.89 4.96
C GLY A 55 15.72 2.15 4.25
N ASN A 56 15.88 0.89 4.64
CA ASN A 56 16.64 -0.21 4.06
C ASN A 56 17.79 0.25 3.17
N GLU A 57 19.04 -0.08 3.50
CA GLU A 57 20.17 0.05 2.56
C GLU A 57 19.89 -0.77 1.27
N MET A 58 19.05 -0.23 0.38
CA MET A 58 18.75 -0.70 -0.96
C MET A 58 19.79 -0.06 -1.87
N GLY A 59 21.04 -0.37 -1.55
CA GLY A 59 22.16 -0.16 -2.44
C GLY A 59 22.15 -1.26 -3.50
N SER A 60 21.62 -0.92 -4.68
CA SER A 60 21.89 -1.52 -6.01
C SER A 60 20.67 -2.06 -6.76
N GLY A 61 19.89 -1.16 -7.36
CA GLY A 61 19.58 -1.17 -8.79
C GLY A 61 18.83 -2.35 -9.43
N TRP A 62 18.44 -3.38 -8.68
CA TRP A 62 17.56 -4.46 -9.11
C TRP A 62 16.89 -4.99 -7.84
N GLU A 63 15.70 -4.47 -7.51
CA GLU A 63 14.88 -5.04 -6.44
C GLU A 63 14.42 -6.44 -6.87
N MET A 64 15.25 -7.45 -6.60
CA MET A 64 14.75 -8.81 -6.50
C MET A 64 13.86 -8.83 -5.25
N TYR A 65 12.55 -8.91 -5.46
CA TYR A 65 11.55 -9.15 -4.43
C TYR A 65 11.81 -10.54 -3.82
N ASP A 66 12.76 -10.65 -2.89
CA ASP A 66 12.96 -11.86 -2.10
C ASP A 66 11.78 -11.97 -1.13
N PRO A 67 10.96 -13.04 -1.19
CA PRO A 67 9.80 -13.15 -0.33
C PRO A 67 10.22 -13.20 1.14
N GLN A 68 9.65 -12.31 1.96
CA GLN A 68 9.92 -12.31 3.40
C GLN A 68 9.17 -13.45 4.11
N TYR A 69 8.01 -13.85 3.59
CA TYR A 69 7.17 -14.89 4.16
C TYR A 69 6.57 -15.77 3.07
N THR A 70 6.61 -17.09 3.28
CA THR A 70 6.03 -18.09 2.38
C THR A 70 5.13 -19.04 3.16
N PHE A 71 3.93 -19.26 2.65
CA PHE A 71 2.93 -20.14 3.24
C PHE A 71 2.54 -21.24 2.26
N THR A 72 2.56 -22.49 2.70
CA THR A 72 1.95 -23.60 1.96
C THR A 72 0.49 -23.75 2.39
N MET A 73 -0.43 -23.48 1.47
CA MET A 73 -1.87 -23.49 1.69
C MET A 73 -2.48 -24.81 1.22
N LEU A 74 -3.45 -25.32 1.99
CA LEU A 74 -4.35 -26.39 1.56
C LEU A 74 -5.41 -25.82 0.59
N PRO A 75 -6.06 -26.63 -0.25
CA PRO A 75 -6.94 -26.15 -1.31
C PRO A 75 -8.36 -25.80 -0.80
N ALA A 76 -8.51 -25.63 0.50
CA ALA A 76 -9.69 -25.08 1.17
C ALA A 76 -9.32 -24.67 2.61
N GLY A 77 -9.98 -23.63 3.12
CA GLY A 77 -9.86 -23.19 4.49
C GLY A 77 -9.39 -21.75 4.63
N THR A 78 -9.00 -21.38 5.84
CA THR A 78 -8.55 -20.03 6.18
C THR A 78 -7.29 -20.13 7.04
N LEU A 79 -6.33 -19.25 6.79
CA LEU A 79 -5.16 -19.06 7.63
C LEU A 79 -5.20 -17.64 8.22
N THR A 80 -4.98 -17.51 9.52
CA THR A 80 -4.79 -16.20 10.17
C THR A 80 -3.35 -16.11 10.63
N THR A 81 -2.71 -14.97 10.35
CA THR A 81 -1.34 -14.65 10.75
C THR A 81 -1.26 -13.21 11.21
N GLU A 82 -0.34 -12.93 12.12
CA GLU A 82 -0.14 -11.60 12.69
C GLU A 82 1.31 -11.18 12.45
N TYR A 83 1.51 -9.95 11.98
CA TYR A 83 2.82 -9.33 11.80
C TYR A 83 3.01 -8.20 12.79
N TYR A 84 4.25 -8.01 13.23
CA TYR A 84 4.59 -7.07 14.30
C TYR A 84 5.87 -6.30 13.96
N TRP A 85 5.82 -4.98 14.13
CA TRP A 85 6.96 -4.07 14.02
C TRP A 85 7.10 -3.26 15.31
N GLU A 86 8.33 -3.10 15.79
CA GLU A 86 8.67 -2.31 16.99
C GLU A 86 8.67 -0.79 16.74
N GLU A 87 8.11 -0.35 15.62
CA GLU A 87 7.98 1.05 15.21
C GLU A 87 6.58 1.35 14.65
N SER A 88 6.22 2.64 14.61
CA SER A 88 4.94 3.10 14.06
C SER A 88 5.08 3.36 12.57
N ILE A 89 4.40 2.54 11.77
CA ILE A 89 4.42 2.55 10.30
C ILE A 89 3.07 3.08 9.81
N PRO A 90 2.93 4.40 9.61
CA PRO A 90 1.68 5.02 9.16
C PRO A 90 1.34 4.70 7.71
N TYR A 91 2.31 4.20 6.93
CA TYR A 91 2.14 3.81 5.54
C TYR A 91 2.83 2.46 5.31
N LEU A 92 2.04 1.43 5.04
CA LEU A 92 2.52 0.07 4.79
C LEU A 92 1.90 -0.41 3.47
N SER A 93 2.70 -0.94 2.55
CA SER A 93 2.20 -1.64 1.37
C SER A 93 2.50 -3.12 1.49
N MET A 94 1.50 -3.96 1.26
CA MET A 94 1.64 -5.42 1.23
C MET A 94 1.37 -5.91 -0.16
N PHE A 95 2.14 -6.89 -0.59
CA PHE A 95 1.96 -7.57 -1.86
C PHE A 95 1.94 -9.06 -1.63
N ALA A 96 1.19 -9.77 -2.47
CA ALA A 96 1.09 -11.21 -2.42
C ALA A 96 1.28 -11.82 -3.80
N ALA A 97 2.02 -12.92 -3.86
CA ALA A 97 2.13 -13.75 -5.04
C ALA A 97 1.63 -15.16 -4.72
N VAL A 98 0.71 -15.68 -5.52
CA VAL A 98 0.16 -17.03 -5.41
C VAL A 98 0.86 -17.91 -6.43
N ILE A 99 1.46 -19.01 -5.97
CA ILE A 99 2.22 -19.95 -6.78
C ILE A 99 1.48 -21.28 -6.82
N CYS A 100 1.06 -21.65 -8.03
CA CYS A 100 0.22 -22.79 -8.36
C CYS A 100 1.03 -23.80 -9.18
N GLY A 101 1.95 -24.52 -8.53
CA GLY A 101 2.83 -25.45 -9.24
C GLY A 101 3.87 -24.71 -10.08
N GLU A 102 3.71 -24.71 -11.42
CA GLU A 102 4.59 -23.96 -12.33
C GLU A 102 4.09 -22.53 -12.62
N ASP A 103 2.81 -22.24 -12.35
CA ASP A 103 2.20 -20.94 -12.59
C ASP A 103 2.34 -20.02 -11.37
N SER A 104 2.51 -18.72 -11.60
CA SER A 104 2.50 -17.71 -10.55
C SER A 104 1.67 -16.49 -10.92
N THR A 105 0.92 -15.98 -9.95
CA THR A 105 0.04 -14.81 -10.10
C THR A 105 0.38 -13.81 -9.01
N ILE A 106 0.65 -12.56 -9.41
CA ILE A 106 0.85 -11.45 -8.47
C ILE A 106 -0.51 -10.77 -8.25
N LEU A 107 -0.92 -10.63 -7.00
CA LEU A 107 -2.14 -9.92 -6.63
C LEU A 107 -1.86 -8.41 -6.52
N PRO A 108 -2.87 -7.55 -6.72
CA PRO A 108 -2.75 -6.12 -6.49
C PRO A 108 -2.23 -5.81 -5.08
N PRO A 109 -1.42 -4.75 -4.90
CA PRO A 109 -0.94 -4.36 -3.58
C PRO A 109 -2.09 -3.89 -2.68
N ILE A 110 -2.00 -4.23 -1.40
CA ILE A 110 -2.85 -3.70 -0.34
C ILE A 110 -2.10 -2.60 0.38
N ASN A 111 -2.61 -1.37 0.29
CA ASN A 111 -2.02 -0.21 0.93
C ASN A 111 -2.76 0.12 2.22
N PHE A 112 -2.01 0.23 3.31
CA PHE A 112 -2.49 0.58 4.63
C PHE A 112 -2.03 1.99 4.99
N GLN A 113 -2.98 2.80 5.48
CA GLN A 113 -2.70 4.13 5.99
C GLN A 113 -3.33 4.31 7.36
N SER A 114 -2.55 4.82 8.31
CA SER A 114 -3.04 5.21 9.63
C SER A 114 -2.76 6.68 9.93
N ASN A 115 -3.76 7.32 10.53
CA ASN A 115 -3.63 8.66 11.10
C ASN A 115 -3.22 8.63 12.59
N THR A 116 -3.05 7.44 13.17
CA THR A 116 -2.59 7.31 14.55
C THR A 116 -1.07 7.48 14.62
N PRO A 117 -0.56 8.33 15.53
CA PRO A 117 0.87 8.63 15.62
C PRO A 117 1.69 7.54 16.32
N THR A 118 1.03 6.63 17.07
CA THR A 118 1.64 5.52 17.81
C THR A 118 0.67 4.35 17.89
N ASP A 119 1.19 3.13 18.04
CA ASP A 119 0.43 1.90 18.29
C ASP A 119 -0.66 1.66 17.22
N ILE A 120 -0.19 1.42 16.00
CA ILE A 120 -1.00 1.22 14.80
C ILE A 120 -1.41 -0.25 14.71
N VAL A 121 -2.69 -0.50 14.39
CA VAL A 121 -3.23 -1.84 14.15
C VAL A 121 -3.93 -1.85 12.79
N TYR A 122 -3.44 -2.67 11.88
CA TYR A 122 -4.07 -2.96 10.61
C TYR A 122 -4.75 -4.32 10.64
N VAL A 123 -5.85 -4.44 9.90
CA VAL A 123 -6.57 -5.70 9.72
C VAL A 123 -6.83 -5.86 8.23
N ALA A 124 -6.48 -7.02 7.68
CA ALA A 124 -6.64 -7.33 6.27
C ALA A 124 -7.17 -8.75 6.07
N SER A 125 -7.96 -8.92 5.02
CA SER A 125 -8.33 -10.23 4.49
C SER A 125 -7.96 -10.30 3.01
N LEU A 126 -7.38 -11.42 2.59
CA LEU A 126 -6.93 -11.66 1.23
C LEU A 126 -7.40 -13.04 0.76
N ASP A 127 -8.09 -13.07 -0.37
CA ASP A 127 -8.53 -14.33 -0.98
C ASP A 127 -7.43 -14.86 -1.91
N VAL A 128 -7.08 -16.13 -1.77
CA VAL A 128 -5.96 -16.78 -2.46
C VAL A 128 -6.38 -18.15 -2.99
N GLY A 129 -5.96 -18.53 -4.20
CA GLY A 129 -6.30 -19.85 -4.72
C GLY A 129 -5.71 -20.13 -6.09
N CYS A 130 -5.79 -21.41 -6.46
CA CYS A 130 -5.24 -21.92 -7.70
C CYS A 130 -6.32 -22.66 -8.50
N GLY A 131 -7.07 -21.92 -9.29
CA GLY A 131 -8.15 -22.47 -10.11
C GLY A 131 -8.48 -21.50 -11.23
N GLY A 132 -7.69 -21.55 -12.31
CA GLY A 132 -7.93 -20.94 -13.62
C GLY A 132 -8.00 -19.42 -13.68
N ASP A 133 -7.09 -18.79 -14.45
CA ASP A 133 -7.16 -17.41 -14.95
C ASP A 133 -7.82 -16.39 -14.01
N GLY A 134 -7.18 -16.07 -12.87
CA GLY A 134 -7.74 -15.07 -11.95
C GLY A 134 -9.15 -15.42 -11.45
N GLY A 135 -9.30 -16.59 -10.83
CA GLY A 135 -10.54 -17.00 -10.15
C GLY A 135 -11.55 -17.66 -11.08
N GLY A 136 -11.66 -18.99 -11.01
CA GLY A 136 -12.81 -19.75 -11.49
C GLY A 136 -13.46 -20.45 -10.30
N ASP A 137 -14.69 -20.11 -9.91
CA ASP A 137 -15.89 -20.31 -10.72
C ASP A 137 -16.91 -19.14 -10.69
N GLY A 138 -16.88 -18.31 -11.73
CA GLY A 138 -18.09 -18.07 -12.52
C GLY A 138 -19.17 -17.14 -11.99
N GLU A 139 -18.89 -16.34 -10.96
CA GLU A 139 -19.64 -15.12 -10.72
C GLU A 139 -18.61 -14.00 -10.68
N TRP A 140 -18.34 -13.41 -11.85
CA TRP A 140 -17.79 -12.07 -11.90
C TRP A 140 -18.51 -11.24 -10.84
N ASP A 141 -17.80 -10.49 -10.00
CA ASP A 141 -18.47 -9.56 -9.08
C ASP A 141 -19.50 -8.71 -9.85
N CYS A 142 -19.18 -8.46 -11.13
CA CYS A 142 -20.03 -7.82 -12.12
C CYS A 142 -20.31 -8.74 -13.32
N PRO A 143 -21.34 -9.63 -13.24
CA PRO A 143 -21.67 -10.60 -14.29
C PRO A 143 -21.97 -9.99 -15.65
N ASN A 144 -22.52 -8.76 -15.66
CA ASN A 144 -22.83 -8.03 -16.88
C ASN A 144 -21.59 -7.51 -17.61
N LEU A 145 -20.50 -7.27 -16.87
CA LEU A 145 -19.24 -6.76 -17.41
C LEU A 145 -18.24 -7.86 -17.70
N MET A 146 -18.52 -9.08 -17.24
CA MET A 146 -17.55 -10.17 -17.24
C MET A 146 -16.21 -9.73 -16.65
N SER A 147 -16.27 -9.07 -15.49
CA SER A 147 -15.12 -8.49 -14.81
C SER A 147 -15.41 -8.33 -13.31
N ASN A 148 -14.36 -8.22 -12.48
CA ASN A 148 -14.43 -8.18 -11.02
C ASN A 148 -14.29 -6.75 -10.49
N ILE A 149 -14.69 -6.52 -9.24
CA ILE A 149 -14.50 -5.22 -8.58
C ILE A 149 -13.00 -4.93 -8.50
N GLY A 150 -12.60 -3.72 -8.88
CA GLY A 150 -11.21 -3.30 -8.95
C GLY A 150 -10.49 -3.65 -10.26
N ASP A 151 -11.09 -4.46 -11.15
CA ASP A 151 -10.55 -4.67 -12.49
C ASP A 151 -10.60 -3.38 -13.30
N PRO A 152 -9.62 -3.15 -14.20
CA PRO A 152 -9.66 -2.01 -15.09
C PRO A 152 -10.82 -2.12 -16.08
N CYS A 153 -11.45 -0.97 -16.38
CA CYS A 153 -12.56 -0.87 -17.30
C CYS A 153 -12.36 0.27 -18.30
N GLN A 154 -13.02 0.15 -19.46
CA GLN A 154 -12.94 1.12 -20.57
C GLN A 154 -11.50 1.41 -21.07
N GLY A 155 -10.66 0.38 -21.15
CA GLY A 155 -9.28 0.53 -21.62
C GLY A 155 -8.42 1.31 -20.63
N ASP A 156 -8.46 0.87 -19.37
CA ASP A 156 -7.72 1.47 -18.24
C ASP A 156 -8.12 2.92 -17.92
N TRP A 157 -9.31 3.39 -18.34
CA TRP A 157 -9.82 4.69 -17.91
C TRP A 157 -10.28 4.68 -16.45
N GLY A 158 -10.81 3.54 -15.99
CA GLY A 158 -11.41 3.40 -14.67
C GLY A 158 -11.20 2.04 -14.04
N VAL A 159 -11.80 1.86 -12.86
CA VAL A 159 -11.93 0.56 -12.18
C VAL A 159 -13.39 0.27 -11.90
N ILE A 160 -13.73 -1.01 -11.81
CA ILE A 160 -15.09 -1.43 -11.47
C ILE A 160 -15.34 -1.23 -9.97
N ASP A 161 -16.42 -0.52 -9.61
CA ASP A 161 -16.83 -0.30 -8.22
C ASP A 161 -17.77 -1.40 -7.70
N GLU A 162 -18.14 -1.32 -6.41
CA GLU A 162 -19.07 -2.25 -5.76
C GLU A 162 -20.49 -2.26 -6.37
N ASN A 163 -20.85 -1.24 -7.15
CA ASN A 163 -22.12 -1.16 -7.86
C ASN A 163 -22.05 -1.73 -9.28
N CYS A 164 -20.90 -2.26 -9.68
CA CYS A 164 -20.62 -2.70 -11.03
C CYS A 164 -20.67 -1.60 -12.08
N ASP A 165 -20.33 -0.39 -11.67
CA ASP A 165 -20.11 0.74 -12.55
C ASP A 165 -18.61 0.94 -12.77
N CYS A 166 -18.25 1.35 -13.99
CA CYS A 166 -16.89 1.76 -14.29
C CYS A 166 -16.71 3.18 -13.74
N VAL A 167 -16.01 3.30 -12.61
CA VAL A 167 -15.72 4.58 -11.98
C VAL A 167 -14.31 5.02 -12.35
N TYR A 168 -14.15 6.33 -12.46
CA TYR A 168 -12.86 6.91 -12.78
C TYR A 168 -11.81 6.50 -11.73
N ASN A 169 -10.70 5.95 -12.21
CA ASN A 169 -9.59 5.57 -11.34
C ASN A 169 -8.56 6.69 -11.34
N ALA A 170 -8.49 7.42 -10.24
CA ALA A 170 -7.46 8.45 -10.02
C ALA A 170 -6.04 7.90 -10.24
N GLN A 171 -5.80 6.61 -10.00
CA GLN A 171 -4.50 5.97 -10.22
C GLN A 171 -4.13 5.89 -11.71
N ASN A 172 -5.10 5.92 -12.63
CA ASN A 172 -4.85 5.95 -14.07
C ASN A 172 -4.68 7.39 -14.59
N CYS A 173 -5.07 8.40 -13.81
CA CYS A 173 -4.78 9.82 -14.13
C CYS A 173 -3.28 10.06 -14.33
N PHE A 174 -2.46 9.30 -13.61
CA PHE A 174 -1.03 9.53 -13.52
C PHE A 174 -0.21 8.37 -14.07
N GLU A 175 -0.81 7.55 -14.95
CA GLU A 175 -0.07 6.48 -15.60
C GLU A 175 1.15 7.08 -16.34
N GLY A 176 2.35 6.75 -15.87
CA GLY A 176 3.61 7.29 -16.41
C GLY A 176 4.10 8.60 -15.78
N ILE A 177 3.42 9.14 -14.76
CA ILE A 177 3.79 10.37 -14.04
C ILE A 177 4.05 10.04 -12.56
N ASP A 178 5.25 10.38 -12.05
CA ASP A 178 5.53 10.35 -10.61
C ASP A 178 4.87 11.55 -9.93
N THR A 179 3.65 11.34 -9.42
CA THR A 179 2.86 12.38 -8.74
C THR A 179 3.45 12.85 -7.44
N GLY A 180 4.19 11.99 -6.73
CA GLY A 180 4.87 12.37 -5.50
C GLY A 180 5.95 13.40 -5.80
N LEU A 181 6.75 13.15 -6.84
CA LEU A 181 7.77 14.09 -7.30
C LEU A 181 7.16 15.36 -7.91
N LEU A 182 6.11 15.24 -8.71
CA LEU A 182 5.45 16.38 -9.34
C LEU A 182 4.78 17.29 -8.30
N LEU A 183 4.10 16.71 -7.31
CA LEU A 183 3.48 17.45 -6.21
C LEU A 183 4.54 18.15 -5.35
N LEU A 184 5.65 17.48 -5.06
CA LEU A 184 6.77 18.07 -4.32
C LEU A 184 7.33 19.27 -5.06
N TYR A 185 7.59 19.12 -6.36
CA TYR A 185 8.09 20.21 -7.21
C TYR A 185 7.11 21.39 -7.26
N ALA A 186 5.82 21.13 -7.52
CA ALA A 186 4.77 22.15 -7.55
C ALA A 186 4.67 22.90 -6.21
N SER A 187 4.75 22.18 -5.09
CA SER A 187 4.69 22.77 -3.75
C SER A 187 5.90 23.64 -3.43
N MET A 188 7.09 23.21 -3.85
CA MET A 188 8.33 23.97 -3.68
C MET A 188 8.31 25.27 -4.47
N GLU A 189 7.88 25.23 -5.73
CA GLU A 189 7.81 26.41 -6.59
C GLU A 189 6.67 27.36 -6.20
N CYS A 190 5.55 26.83 -5.72
CA CYS A 190 4.46 27.62 -5.14
C CYS A 190 4.94 28.44 -3.93
N GLY A 191 5.76 27.84 -3.06
CA GLY A 191 6.32 28.49 -1.87
C GLY A 191 7.58 29.32 -2.11
N ASN A 192 8.09 29.37 -3.34
CA ASN A 192 9.36 29.99 -3.67
C ASN A 192 9.20 31.52 -3.86
N PRO A 193 9.79 32.35 -2.98
CA PRO A 193 9.68 33.81 -3.10
C PRO A 193 10.44 34.39 -4.31
N ASP A 194 11.36 33.63 -4.89
CA ASP A 194 12.14 34.02 -6.07
C ASP A 194 11.48 33.58 -7.38
N ASN A 195 10.40 32.79 -7.33
CA ASN A 195 9.61 32.43 -8.50
C ASN A 195 8.75 33.63 -8.91
N LEU A 196 8.75 33.97 -10.20
CA LEU A 196 7.97 35.09 -10.74
C LEU A 196 6.50 34.71 -10.97
N GLU A 197 6.19 33.41 -11.07
CA GLU A 197 4.85 32.88 -11.31
C GLU A 197 4.46 31.76 -10.32
N PRO A 198 4.61 31.96 -9.00
CA PRO A 198 4.38 30.92 -8.00
C PRO A 198 2.93 30.42 -7.99
N TRP A 199 1.99 31.31 -8.32
CA TRP A 199 0.55 31.02 -8.37
C TRP A 199 0.17 29.90 -9.37
N ILE A 200 0.92 29.74 -10.46
CA ILE A 200 0.70 28.65 -11.43
C ILE A 200 1.03 27.30 -10.79
N PHE A 201 2.13 27.24 -10.03
CA PHE A 201 2.55 26.03 -9.33
C PHE A 201 1.67 25.72 -8.12
N CYS A 202 1.12 26.75 -7.47
CA CYS A 202 0.09 26.55 -6.44
C CYS A 202 -1.17 25.92 -7.02
N GLY A 203 -1.64 26.42 -8.17
CA GLY A 203 -2.78 25.83 -8.88
C GLY A 203 -2.52 24.39 -9.31
N LEU A 204 -1.32 24.10 -9.84
CA LEU A 204 -0.91 22.73 -10.16
C LEU A 204 -0.93 21.82 -8.93
N ALA A 205 -0.40 22.27 -7.79
CA ALA A 205 -0.40 21.47 -6.55
C ALA A 205 -1.83 21.16 -6.06
N GLU A 206 -2.76 22.11 -6.21
CA GLU A 206 -4.18 21.92 -5.93
C GLU A 206 -4.81 20.91 -6.91
N SER A 207 -4.56 21.04 -8.21
CA SER A 207 -5.07 20.11 -9.23
C SER A 207 -4.51 18.69 -9.03
N ILE A 208 -3.23 18.52 -8.70
CA ILE A 208 -2.65 17.20 -8.40
C ILE A 208 -3.34 16.59 -7.17
N SER A 209 -3.55 17.38 -6.11
CA SER A 209 -4.20 16.90 -4.89
C SER A 209 -5.66 16.51 -5.13
N ALA A 210 -6.40 17.28 -5.94
CA ALA A 210 -7.78 16.99 -6.31
C ALA A 210 -7.88 15.78 -7.24
N ALA A 211 -6.98 15.65 -8.22
CA ALA A 211 -6.89 14.48 -9.09
C ALA A 211 -6.55 13.21 -8.30
N MET A 212 -5.63 13.26 -7.33
CA MET A 212 -5.36 12.16 -6.39
C MET A 212 -6.56 11.80 -5.51
N ALA A 213 -7.52 12.72 -5.34
CA ALA A 213 -8.78 12.51 -4.62
C ALA A 213 -9.93 12.04 -5.53
N GLY A 214 -9.68 11.81 -6.83
CA GLY A 214 -10.68 11.33 -7.79
C GLY A 214 -11.41 12.40 -8.59
N ASP A 215 -10.94 13.65 -8.58
CA ASP A 215 -11.51 14.73 -9.40
C ASP A 215 -11.05 14.63 -10.88
N GLU A 216 -12.01 14.40 -11.78
CA GLU A 216 -11.79 14.26 -13.22
C GLU A 216 -11.32 15.56 -13.89
N GLU A 217 -11.90 16.72 -13.49
CA GLU A 217 -11.54 18.02 -14.08
C GLU A 217 -10.11 18.39 -13.71
N ALA A 218 -9.74 18.09 -12.47
CA ALA A 218 -8.37 18.29 -11.99
C ALA A 218 -7.34 17.42 -12.71
N CYS A 219 -7.71 16.22 -13.18
CA CYS A 219 -6.79 15.38 -13.93
C CYS A 219 -6.43 15.97 -15.30
N ALA A 220 -7.41 16.51 -16.01
CA ALA A 220 -7.19 17.20 -17.28
C ALA A 220 -6.28 18.43 -17.11
N ASP A 221 -6.45 19.16 -15.99
CA ASP A 221 -5.59 20.30 -15.64
C ASP A 221 -4.13 19.89 -15.39
N VAL A 222 -3.89 18.73 -14.76
CA VAL A 222 -2.53 18.21 -14.57
C VAL A 222 -1.89 17.84 -15.92
N TRP A 223 -2.61 17.17 -16.80
CA TRP A 223 -2.09 16.80 -18.13
C TRP A 223 -1.80 18.02 -19.00
N ALA A 224 -2.64 19.06 -18.95
CA ALA A 224 -2.40 20.32 -19.64
C ALA A 224 -1.11 21.04 -19.18
N TRP A 225 -0.55 20.64 -18.03
CA TRP A 225 0.71 21.15 -17.51
C TRP A 225 1.93 20.32 -17.94
N VAL A 226 1.73 19.01 -18.13
CA VAL A 226 2.80 18.04 -18.46
C VAL A 226 3.04 17.93 -19.97
N GLU A 227 2.05 18.25 -20.81
CA GLU A 227 2.15 18.35 -22.29
C GLU A 227 2.77 19.66 -22.80
#